data_AF-A0A661E9U0-F1
#
_entry.id   AF-A0A661E9U0-F1
#
_cell.length_a   1.000
_cell.length_b   1.000
_cell.length_c   1.000
_cell.angle_alpha   90.00
_cell.angle_beta   90.00
_cell.angle_gamma   90.00
#
_symmetry.space_group_name_H-M   'P 1'
#
loop_
_entity.id
_entity.type
_entity.pdbx_description
1 polymer ?
#
loop_
_entity_poly.entity_id
_entity_poly.type
_entity_poly.pdbx_seq_one_letter_code
_entity_poly.pdbx_strand_id
1 'polypeptide(L)'
;MKKIIFITGLILSFATNQAFASDKFEFKFNQEGELSAVILKGKNLFIPGKNPGEKGGTYNGSYVSSAHKTALGDIRVIRAMTYYDDDDENKYPLSFITLNNQEIYRGKEERINIQKIFFLNNKMQILAYETCGGSGCRIYDLFFLVVDKNHNPKTINAKNFDTTDGYQDKDGNIPTTLENNQIYMDLGFTKGKKKYAIFENGKIEIFFKKIKNAHLNKDDCVYLYETTKQECTDERVCNDYIKIGEYYGSSTAGNFGYQAISNMPGFNKKTLDKLCLSSCKTKNFIDYQIFAKTVCQVR
;
A
#
# COMPACT_ATOMS: atom_id res chain seq x y z
N MET A 1 -31.05 21.48 28.62
CA MET A 1 -31.55 20.13 28.25
C MET A 1 -30.61 19.53 27.21
N LYS A 2 -29.88 18.46 27.55
CA LYS A 2 -29.02 17.72 26.60
C LYS A 2 -29.92 16.83 25.74
N LYS A 3 -30.05 17.12 24.45
CA LYS A 3 -30.66 16.18 23.49
C LYS A 3 -29.58 15.17 23.09
N ILE A 4 -29.74 13.92 23.55
CA ILE A 4 -29.00 12.78 23.03
C ILE A 4 -29.76 12.33 21.78
N ILE A 5 -29.22 12.62 20.60
CA ILE A 5 -29.77 12.11 19.33
C ILE A 5 -29.01 10.82 19.02
N PHE A 6 -29.71 9.68 19.12
CA PHE A 6 -29.24 8.41 18.57
C PHE A 6 -29.44 8.45 17.05
N ILE A 7 -28.39 8.78 16.30
CA ILE A 7 -28.39 8.54 14.85
C ILE A 7 -28.03 7.07 14.65
N THR A 8 -29.06 6.23 14.60
CA THR A 8 -28.97 4.84 14.13
C THR A 8 -28.97 4.90 12.61
N GLY A 9 -27.79 4.96 12.00
CA GLY A 9 -27.72 4.97 10.53
C GLY A 9 -26.39 5.44 9.95
N LEU A 10 -25.25 4.92 10.42
CA LEU A 10 -24.01 4.90 9.62
C LEU A 10 -22.98 3.90 10.18
N ILE A 11 -23.40 2.66 10.45
CA ILE A 11 -22.47 1.54 10.70
C ILE A 11 -23.02 0.29 10.02
N LEU A 12 -22.87 0.23 8.71
CA LEU A 12 -22.96 -0.97 7.85
C LEU A 12 -22.14 -0.55 6.61
N SER A 13 -20.90 -0.95 6.41
CA SER A 13 -20.38 -2.31 6.39
C SER A 13 -18.88 -2.36 6.73
N PHE A 14 -18.54 -2.83 7.93
CA PHE A 14 -17.26 -3.48 8.20
C PHE A 14 -17.54 -4.63 9.17
N ALA A 15 -18.13 -5.70 8.63
CA ALA A 15 -18.36 -6.93 9.35
C ALA A 15 -17.37 -7.99 8.85
N THR A 16 -16.20 -8.06 9.49
CA THR A 16 -15.60 -9.37 9.80
C THR A 16 -15.11 -9.33 11.25
N ASN A 17 -15.85 -10.06 12.09
CA ASN A 17 -15.60 -10.47 13.47
C ASN A 17 -14.37 -9.88 14.19
N GLN A 18 -14.53 -8.69 14.78
CA GLN A 18 -13.96 -8.38 16.09
C GLN A 18 -14.93 -7.45 16.81
N ALA A 19 -15.37 -7.85 17.99
CA ALA A 19 -16.19 -7.02 18.86
C ALA A 19 -15.38 -5.80 19.29
N PHE A 20 -15.63 -4.65 18.65
CA PHE A 20 -15.15 -3.36 19.16
C PHE A 20 -15.92 -3.06 20.45
N ALA A 21 -15.30 -3.39 21.58
CA ALA A 21 -15.71 -2.88 22.87
C ALA A 21 -15.85 -1.36 22.78
N SER A 22 -16.94 -0.84 23.34
CA SER A 22 -17.44 0.53 23.29
C SER A 22 -16.36 1.61 23.47
N ASP A 23 -15.73 2.05 22.39
CA ASP A 23 -14.93 3.26 22.42
C ASP A 23 -15.90 4.47 22.29
N LYS A 24 -15.84 5.39 23.26
CA LYS A 24 -16.68 6.59 23.26
C LYS A 24 -16.18 7.56 22.19
N PHE A 25 -16.98 7.75 21.16
CA PHE A 25 -16.86 8.88 20.24
C PHE A 25 -17.48 10.13 20.87
N GLU A 26 -16.78 11.26 20.82
CA GLU A 26 -17.33 12.58 21.13
C GLU A 26 -17.51 13.35 19.83
N PHE A 27 -18.74 13.80 19.57
CA PHE A 27 -19.09 14.63 18.43
C PHE A 27 -19.23 16.07 18.92
N LYS A 28 -18.48 16.99 18.33
CA LYS A 28 -18.61 18.43 18.57
C LYS A 28 -19.33 19.06 17.40
N PHE A 29 -20.20 20.02 17.71
CA PHE A 29 -20.95 20.79 16.72
C PHE A 29 -20.59 22.28 16.86
N ASN A 30 -20.62 23.05 15.77
CA ASN A 30 -20.45 24.50 15.79
C ASN A 30 -21.72 25.20 16.33
N GLN A 31 -21.70 26.53 16.42
CA GLN A 31 -22.85 27.31 16.92
C GLN A 31 -24.08 27.22 15.99
N GLU A 32 -23.88 26.83 14.73
CA GLU A 32 -24.93 26.64 13.71
C GLU A 32 -25.51 25.22 13.74
N GLY A 33 -24.99 24.33 14.60
CA GLY A 33 -25.45 22.95 14.74
C GLY A 33 -24.80 21.96 13.76
N GLU A 34 -23.77 22.36 13.02
CA GLU A 34 -23.04 21.52 12.08
C GLU A 34 -21.89 20.78 12.76
N LEU A 35 -21.58 19.55 12.32
CA LEU A 35 -20.53 18.73 12.92
C LEU A 35 -19.15 19.39 12.73
N SER A 36 -18.51 19.78 13.83
CA SER A 36 -17.22 20.48 13.86
C SER A 36 -16.04 19.60 14.25
N ALA A 37 -16.25 18.48 14.94
CA ALA A 37 -15.21 17.48 15.18
C ALA A 37 -15.79 16.11 15.55
N VAL A 38 -15.06 15.05 15.21
CA VAL A 38 -15.23 13.72 15.79
C VAL A 38 -13.96 13.40 16.58
N ILE A 39 -14.10 13.02 17.85
CA ILE A 39 -12.98 12.77 18.75
C ILE A 39 -13.08 11.32 19.24
N LEU A 40 -11.98 10.57 19.11
CA LEU A 40 -11.85 9.22 19.66
C LEU A 40 -10.66 9.20 20.63
N LYS A 41 -10.90 8.83 21.89
CA LYS A 41 -9.86 8.77 22.94
C LYS A 41 -9.07 10.10 23.06
N GLY A 42 -9.76 11.24 22.95
CA GLY A 42 -9.14 12.56 23.04
C GLY A 42 -8.34 12.99 21.81
N LYS A 43 -8.37 12.24 20.69
CA LYS A 43 -7.73 12.60 19.43
C LYS A 43 -8.78 13.04 18.41
N ASN A 44 -8.58 14.20 17.78
CA ASN A 44 -9.42 14.67 16.68
C ASN A 44 -9.23 13.75 15.47
N LEU A 45 -10.31 13.12 15.03
CA LEU A 45 -10.39 12.29 13.81
C LEU A 45 -10.83 13.10 12.59
N PHE A 46 -11.51 14.24 12.79
CA PHE A 46 -12.09 15.06 11.72
C PHE A 46 -11.67 16.53 11.88
N ILE A 47 -11.21 17.14 10.79
CA ILE A 47 -10.98 18.58 10.68
C ILE A 47 -11.89 19.10 9.55
N PRO A 48 -12.94 19.90 9.85
CA PRO A 48 -13.80 20.45 8.82
C PRO A 48 -13.05 21.48 7.95
N GLY A 49 -13.26 21.44 6.63
CA GLY A 49 -13.03 22.58 5.75
C GLY A 49 -14.08 23.70 5.95
N LYS A 50 -13.78 24.92 5.49
CA LYS A 50 -14.70 26.08 5.54
C LYS A 50 -16.03 25.81 4.81
N ASN A 51 -17.12 26.39 5.34
CA ASN A 51 -18.54 26.04 5.12
C ASN A 51 -19.06 25.87 3.68
N PRO A 52 -20.03 24.95 3.48
CA PRO A 52 -20.82 24.74 2.27
C PRO A 52 -22.14 25.53 2.34
N GLY A 53 -22.19 26.68 1.68
CA GLY A 53 -23.39 27.52 1.63
C GLY A 53 -23.95 27.64 0.21
N GLU A 54 -24.22 26.54 -0.51
CA GLU A 54 -25.05 26.54 -1.71
C GLU A 54 -25.38 25.10 -2.15
N LYS A 55 -26.58 24.87 -2.71
CA LYS A 55 -27.06 23.55 -3.13
C LYS A 55 -26.08 22.95 -4.14
N GLY A 56 -25.48 21.81 -3.78
CA GLY A 56 -24.29 21.21 -4.44
C GLY A 56 -23.07 21.05 -3.51
N GLY A 57 -23.24 21.24 -2.19
CA GLY A 57 -22.15 21.27 -1.22
C GLY A 57 -21.37 19.96 -1.07
N THR A 58 -20.11 19.97 -1.49
CA THR A 58 -19.09 18.96 -1.22
C THR A 58 -18.75 18.91 0.27
N TYR A 59 -18.85 17.73 0.89
CA TYR A 59 -18.32 17.51 2.24
C TYR A 59 -16.79 17.46 2.17
N ASN A 60 -16.13 18.63 2.34
CA ASN A 60 -14.68 18.71 2.52
C ASN A 60 -14.28 18.27 3.93
N GLY A 61 -14.38 16.97 4.18
CA GLY A 61 -13.84 16.33 5.36
C GLY A 61 -12.34 16.04 5.19
N SER A 62 -11.57 16.12 6.27
CA SER A 62 -10.24 15.50 6.30
C SER A 62 -10.07 14.71 7.58
N TYR A 63 -9.31 13.61 7.50
CA TYR A 63 -9.04 12.74 8.64
C TYR A 63 -7.55 12.41 8.77
N VAL A 64 -7.12 12.14 10.00
CA VAL A 64 -5.76 11.69 10.29
C VAL A 64 -5.68 10.19 10.01
N SER A 65 -4.98 9.79 8.95
CA SER A 65 -4.82 8.36 8.62
C SER A 65 -3.70 7.69 9.40
N SER A 66 -2.67 8.45 9.80
CA SER A 66 -1.63 7.98 10.71
C SER A 66 -1.04 9.13 11.51
N ALA A 67 -0.54 8.83 12.71
CA ALA A 67 0.07 9.82 13.60
C ALA A 67 1.26 9.20 14.34
N HIS A 68 2.38 9.93 14.38
CA HIS A 68 3.63 9.50 15.00
C HIS A 68 4.18 10.61 15.88
N LYS A 69 4.52 10.30 17.12
CA LYS A 69 5.24 11.23 18.01
C LYS A 69 6.74 11.07 17.80
N THR A 70 7.44 12.17 17.64
CA THR A 70 8.88 12.17 17.36
C THR A 70 9.63 13.25 18.14
N ALA A 71 10.96 13.23 18.09
CA ALA A 71 11.79 14.25 18.75
C ALA A 71 11.62 15.67 18.17
N LEU A 72 11.17 15.80 16.91
CA LEU A 72 10.88 17.10 16.28
C LEU A 72 9.39 17.50 16.43
N GLY A 73 8.56 16.62 16.98
CA GLY A 73 7.14 16.86 17.22
C GLY A 73 6.21 15.82 16.63
N ASP A 74 4.94 16.19 16.49
CA ASP A 74 3.87 15.33 16.03
C ASP A 74 3.84 15.29 14.49
N ILE A 75 4.12 14.14 13.89
CA ILE A 75 3.86 13.90 12.47
C ILE A 75 2.46 13.32 12.29
N ARG A 76 1.72 13.82 11.30
CA ARG A 76 0.43 13.25 10.90
C ARG A 76 0.31 13.18 9.39
N VAL A 77 -0.24 12.08 8.89
CA VAL A 77 -0.73 11.99 7.52
C VAL A 77 -2.20 12.36 7.55
N ILE A 78 -2.53 13.42 6.83
CA ILE A 78 -3.90 13.89 6.65
C ILE A 78 -4.38 13.46 5.28
N ARG A 79 -5.56 12.84 5.24
CA ARG A 79 -6.26 12.49 4.01
C ARG A 79 -7.50 13.35 3.91
N ALA A 80 -7.67 13.98 2.77
CA ALA A 80 -8.95 14.57 2.45
C ALA A 80 -9.93 13.47 2.05
N MET A 81 -11.16 13.58 2.53
CA MET A 81 -12.27 12.73 2.11
C MET A 81 -12.83 13.33 0.83
N THR A 82 -12.87 12.53 -0.23
CA THR A 82 -13.69 12.83 -1.39
C THR A 82 -15.10 12.30 -1.15
N TYR A 83 -16.09 13.10 -1.52
CA TYR A 83 -17.37 12.59 -2.00
C TYR A 83 -17.27 12.60 -3.53
N TYR A 84 -17.58 11.47 -4.17
CA TYR A 84 -17.63 11.38 -5.62
C TYR A 84 -18.74 12.29 -6.11
N ASP A 85 -18.37 13.39 -6.76
CA ASP A 85 -19.27 14.08 -7.68
C ASP A 85 -18.89 13.54 -9.05
N ASP A 86 -19.82 12.83 -9.69
CA ASP A 86 -19.57 12.02 -10.91
C ASP A 86 -19.07 12.87 -12.11
N ASP A 87 -19.05 14.20 -11.97
CA ASP A 87 -18.81 15.16 -13.05
C ASP A 87 -17.43 15.87 -13.03
N ASP A 88 -16.56 15.67 -12.02
CA ASP A 88 -15.21 16.29 -11.99
C ASP A 88 -14.11 15.23 -11.80
N GLU A 89 -13.80 14.49 -12.89
CA GLU A 89 -12.80 13.40 -12.94
C GLU A 89 -11.36 13.77 -12.48
N ASN A 90 -11.08 15.05 -12.17
CA ASN A 90 -9.71 15.57 -12.07
C ASN A 90 -9.32 16.16 -10.70
N LYS A 91 -10.08 15.97 -9.62
CA LYS A 91 -9.71 16.51 -8.30
C LYS A 91 -9.79 15.48 -7.17
N TYR A 92 -8.96 14.44 -7.25
CA TYR A 92 -8.67 13.67 -6.05
C TYR A 92 -7.95 14.55 -5.04
N PRO A 93 -8.48 14.72 -3.82
CA PRO A 93 -7.91 15.65 -2.88
C PRO A 93 -6.67 15.00 -2.27
N LEU A 94 -5.53 15.60 -2.58
CA LEU A 94 -4.21 15.06 -2.28
C LEU A 94 -4.02 14.89 -0.78
N SER A 95 -3.46 13.75 -0.39
CA SER A 95 -2.98 13.55 0.98
C SER A 95 -1.79 14.48 1.27
N PHE A 96 -1.58 14.82 2.54
CA PHE A 96 -0.42 15.62 2.95
C PHE A 96 0.13 15.17 4.32
N ILE A 97 1.41 15.42 4.53
CA ILE A 97 2.11 15.17 5.80
C ILE A 97 2.27 16.50 6.53
N THR A 98 1.93 16.49 7.82
CA THR A 98 2.14 17.64 8.72
C THR A 98 3.14 17.32 9.81
N LEU A 99 3.87 18.33 10.28
CA LEU A 99 4.66 18.34 11.50
C LEU A 99 4.15 19.47 12.39
N ASN A 100 3.71 19.14 13.61
CA ASN A 100 3.12 20.11 14.55
C ASN A 100 1.97 20.92 13.91
N ASN A 101 1.14 20.24 13.10
CA ASN A 101 0.04 20.80 12.30
C ASN A 101 0.46 21.74 11.14
N GLN A 102 1.76 21.94 10.90
CA GLN A 102 2.25 22.63 9.71
C GLN A 102 2.48 21.61 8.59
N GLU A 103 1.96 21.87 7.39
CA GLU A 103 2.24 21.04 6.22
C GLU A 103 3.73 21.07 5.87
N ILE A 104 4.32 19.88 5.73
CA ILE A 104 5.71 19.69 5.32
C ILE A 104 5.84 18.92 4.00
N TYR A 105 4.75 18.32 3.52
CA TYR A 105 4.73 17.66 2.22
C TYR A 105 3.30 17.47 1.75
N ARG A 106 3.07 17.74 0.46
CA ARG A 106 1.82 17.48 -0.24
C ARG A 106 2.07 16.46 -1.33
N GLY A 107 1.27 15.41 -1.33
CA GLY A 107 1.46 14.32 -2.26
C GLY A 107 0.98 14.69 -3.65
N LYS A 108 1.41 13.92 -4.64
CA LYS A 108 0.96 14.06 -6.04
C LYS A 108 -0.12 13.04 -6.39
N GLU A 109 -0.09 11.89 -5.72
CA GLU A 109 -1.12 10.87 -5.81
C GLU A 109 -2.20 11.02 -4.73
N GLU A 110 -3.27 10.24 -4.87
CA GLU A 110 -4.41 10.24 -3.93
C GLU A 110 -3.98 9.99 -2.48
N ARG A 111 -3.09 9.02 -2.25
CA ARG A 111 -2.71 8.57 -0.92
C ARG A 111 -1.22 8.66 -0.68
N ILE A 112 -0.86 9.19 0.48
CA ILE A 112 0.47 9.06 1.08
C ILE A 112 0.38 8.09 2.26
N ASN A 113 1.45 7.32 2.45
CA ASN A 113 1.64 6.48 3.62
C ASN A 113 3.06 6.64 4.13
N ILE A 114 3.21 6.71 5.45
CA ILE A 114 4.51 6.66 6.11
C ILE A 114 4.82 5.19 6.38
N GLN A 115 5.95 4.71 5.87
CA GLN A 115 6.49 3.39 6.15
C GLN A 115 7.23 3.41 7.48
N LYS A 116 8.20 4.33 7.62
CA LYS A 116 9.04 4.38 8.80
C LYS A 116 9.70 5.73 8.98
N ILE A 117 10.02 6.07 10.23
CA ILE A 117 10.71 7.29 10.60
C ILE A 117 12.05 6.92 11.26
N PHE A 118 13.13 7.53 10.80
CA PHE A 118 14.48 7.36 11.32
C PHE A 118 15.04 8.70 11.81
N PHE A 119 16.00 8.64 12.72
CA PHE A 119 16.73 9.80 13.21
C PHE A 119 18.22 9.64 12.92
N LEU A 120 18.75 10.47 12.02
CA LEU A 120 20.13 10.43 11.55
C LEU A 120 20.70 11.83 11.38
N ASN A 121 21.94 12.04 11.84
CA ASN A 121 22.64 13.33 11.72
C ASN A 121 21.81 14.52 12.21
N ASN A 122 21.11 14.37 13.35
CA ASN A 122 20.19 15.37 13.92
C ASN A 122 19.05 15.79 12.97
N LYS A 123 18.67 14.91 12.05
CA LYS A 123 17.56 15.10 11.11
C LYS A 123 16.64 13.90 11.15
N MET A 124 15.36 14.16 10.94
CA MET A 124 14.35 13.13 10.81
C MET A 124 14.26 12.71 9.34
N GLN A 125 14.31 11.40 9.09
CA GLN A 125 14.16 10.80 7.77
C GLN A 125 12.85 10.03 7.74
N ILE A 126 11.87 10.49 6.97
CA ILE A 126 10.57 9.81 6.84
C ILE A 126 10.59 9.04 5.53
N LEU A 127 10.66 7.71 5.61
CA LEU A 127 10.41 6.84 4.46
C LEU A 127 8.89 6.80 4.24
N ALA A 128 8.46 7.26 3.08
CA ALA A 128 7.06 7.30 2.69
C ALA A 128 6.89 6.84 1.24
N TYR A 129 5.66 6.55 0.87
CA TYR A 129 5.29 6.29 -0.50
C TYR A 129 3.97 6.92 -0.85
N GLU A 130 3.81 7.17 -2.14
CA GLU A 130 2.56 7.57 -2.76
C GLU A 130 1.89 6.37 -3.44
N THR A 131 0.57 6.40 -3.51
CA THR A 131 -0.22 5.37 -4.20
C THR A 131 -1.55 5.95 -4.66
N CYS A 132 -2.05 5.47 -5.80
CA CYS A 132 -3.32 5.88 -6.40
C CYS A 132 -4.58 5.38 -5.64
N GLY A 133 -4.45 4.95 -4.38
CA GLY A 133 -5.56 4.67 -3.46
C GLY A 133 -6.41 3.41 -3.72
N GLY A 134 -6.52 2.96 -4.97
CA GLY A 134 -7.33 1.82 -5.39
C GLY A 134 -6.67 0.45 -5.16
N SER A 135 -7.49 -0.59 -5.17
CA SER A 135 -7.04 -1.99 -5.10
C SER A 135 -6.12 -2.38 -6.26
N GLY A 136 -6.05 -1.59 -7.34
CA GLY A 136 -5.20 -1.77 -8.53
C GLY A 136 -3.80 -1.13 -8.46
N CYS A 137 -3.48 -0.41 -7.38
CA CYS A 137 -2.23 0.36 -7.30
C CYS A 137 -1.04 -0.53 -6.90
N ARG A 138 -0.07 -0.70 -7.82
CA ARG A 138 1.05 -1.65 -7.68
C ARG A 138 2.38 -1.02 -7.28
N ILE A 139 2.57 0.24 -7.60
CA ILE A 139 3.86 0.91 -7.46
C ILE A 139 3.76 1.83 -6.26
N TYR A 140 4.57 1.52 -5.25
CA TYR A 140 4.85 2.45 -4.17
C TYR A 140 6.04 3.27 -4.63
N ASP A 141 5.77 4.46 -5.17
CA ASP A 141 6.81 5.43 -5.47
C ASP A 141 7.38 5.92 -4.14
N LEU A 142 8.52 5.33 -3.76
CA LEU A 142 9.15 5.60 -2.48
C LEU A 142 9.91 6.91 -2.55
N PHE A 143 9.91 7.61 -1.42
CA PHE A 143 10.74 8.79 -1.22
C PHE A 143 11.10 8.92 0.26
N PHE A 144 12.16 9.67 0.51
CA PHE A 144 12.47 10.18 1.84
C PHE A 144 12.06 11.64 1.95
N LEU A 145 11.33 11.98 3.01
CA LEU A 145 11.19 13.36 3.45
C LEU A 145 12.20 13.61 4.57
N VAL A 146 13.20 14.44 4.30
CA VAL A 146 14.26 14.79 5.25
C VAL A 146 13.89 16.11 5.93
N VAL A 147 13.70 16.08 7.24
CA VAL A 147 13.30 17.27 8.01
C VAL A 147 14.38 17.60 9.02
N ASP A 148 14.89 18.83 8.96
CA ASP A 148 15.84 19.34 9.93
C ASP A 148 15.14 19.94 11.17
N LYS A 149 15.94 20.36 12.16
CA LYS A 149 15.44 21.02 13.38
C LYS A 149 14.70 22.34 13.14
N ASN A 150 14.86 22.94 11.96
CA ASN A 150 14.18 24.17 11.56
C ASN A 150 12.89 23.87 10.78
N HIS A 151 12.49 22.60 10.73
CA HIS A 151 11.31 22.12 10.01
C HIS A 151 11.34 22.42 8.52
N ASN A 152 12.53 22.43 7.90
CA ASN A 152 12.66 22.57 6.45
C ASN A 152 12.67 21.17 5.79
N PRO A 153 11.57 20.73 5.17
CA PRO A 153 11.51 19.44 4.51
C PRO A 153 12.25 19.47 3.17
N LYS A 154 12.97 18.39 2.89
CA LYS A 154 13.53 18.11 1.56
C LYS A 154 13.14 16.71 1.12
N THR A 155 12.47 16.60 -0.02
CA THR A 155 12.16 15.32 -0.65
C THR A 155 13.37 14.78 -1.39
N ILE A 156 13.72 13.53 -1.13
CA ILE A 156 14.77 12.78 -1.79
C ILE A 156 14.14 11.54 -2.42
N ASN A 157 14.32 11.37 -3.72
CA ASN A 157 13.90 10.21 -4.48
C ASN A 157 15.04 9.72 -5.38
N ALA A 158 14.86 8.56 -5.98
CA ALA A 158 15.77 8.03 -6.99
C ALA A 158 14.99 7.23 -8.03
N LYS A 159 15.59 7.08 -9.22
CA LYS A 159 15.03 6.22 -10.26
C LYS A 159 14.98 4.77 -9.79
N ASN A 160 13.84 4.11 -9.99
CA ASN A 160 13.56 2.75 -9.52
C ASN A 160 13.60 2.61 -7.99
N PHE A 161 13.31 3.67 -7.23
CA PHE A 161 13.10 3.55 -5.80
C PHE A 161 11.63 3.21 -5.52
N ASP A 162 11.33 1.92 -5.62
CA ASP A 162 9.99 1.35 -5.54
C ASP A 162 10.08 -0.12 -5.09
N THR A 163 8.98 -0.67 -4.59
CA THR A 163 8.81 -2.12 -4.42
C THR A 163 8.01 -2.69 -5.60
N THR A 164 8.69 -3.26 -6.58
CA THR A 164 8.06 -3.71 -7.84
C THR A 164 7.10 -4.89 -7.62
N ASP A 165 7.29 -5.64 -6.54
CA ASP A 165 6.50 -6.80 -6.12
C ASP A 165 5.59 -6.50 -4.92
N GLY A 166 5.51 -5.25 -4.47
CA GLY A 166 4.78 -4.89 -3.25
C GLY A 166 5.35 -5.53 -1.97
N TYR A 167 6.63 -5.94 -1.99
CA TYR A 167 7.25 -6.66 -0.88
C TYR A 167 7.19 -5.88 0.44
N GLN A 168 6.66 -6.56 1.45
CA GLN A 168 6.52 -6.08 2.83
C GLN A 168 6.86 -7.21 3.79
N ASP A 169 7.30 -6.87 5.01
CA ASP A 169 7.37 -7.81 6.12
C ASP A 169 5.97 -8.17 6.64
N LYS A 170 5.93 -9.07 7.62
CA LYS A 170 4.72 -9.51 8.30
C LYS A 170 3.88 -8.38 8.93
N ASP A 171 4.48 -7.21 9.15
CA ASP A 171 3.84 -6.06 9.77
C ASP A 171 3.41 -5.03 8.70
N GLY A 172 3.51 -5.37 7.41
CA GLY A 172 3.14 -4.52 6.28
C GLY A 172 4.17 -3.44 5.95
N ASN A 173 5.39 -3.54 6.50
CA ASN A 173 6.44 -2.54 6.29
C ASN A 173 7.51 -3.02 5.32
N ILE A 174 8.18 -2.09 4.65
CA ILE A 174 9.40 -2.42 3.91
C ILE A 174 10.49 -2.84 4.91
N PRO A 175 11.13 -4.01 4.77
CA PRO A 175 12.18 -4.41 5.69
C PRO A 175 13.36 -3.45 5.61
N THR A 176 13.68 -2.84 6.75
CA THR A 176 14.75 -1.84 6.86
C THR A 176 15.67 -2.12 8.02
N THR A 177 16.96 -1.87 7.86
CA THR A 177 17.96 -1.89 8.93
C THR A 177 18.70 -0.57 8.97
N LEU A 178 19.00 -0.07 10.18
CA LEU A 178 19.84 1.11 10.38
C LEU A 178 21.21 0.67 10.90
N GLU A 179 22.27 0.95 10.14
CA GLU A 179 23.64 0.60 10.51
C GLU A 179 24.60 1.65 9.97
N ASN A 180 25.64 2.02 10.73
CA ASN A 180 26.68 2.96 10.30
C ASN A 180 26.14 4.26 9.67
N ASN A 181 25.04 4.79 10.22
CA ASN A 181 24.37 6.00 9.74
C ASN A 181 23.76 5.88 8.32
N GLN A 182 23.49 4.65 7.88
CA GLN A 182 22.90 4.31 6.60
C GLN A 182 21.61 3.52 6.84
N ILE A 183 20.58 3.81 6.03
CA ILE A 183 19.34 3.04 6.05
C ILE A 183 19.38 2.04 4.90
N TYR A 184 19.47 0.77 5.24
CA TYR A 184 19.39 -0.35 4.32
C TYR A 184 17.94 -0.76 4.15
N MET A 185 17.50 -0.97 2.92
CA MET A 185 16.14 -1.38 2.58
C MET A 185 16.17 -2.57 1.64
N ASP A 186 15.38 -3.58 1.97
CA ASP A 186 15.08 -4.70 1.07
C ASP A 186 13.80 -4.37 0.29
N LEU A 187 13.93 -4.14 -1.01
CA LEU A 187 12.83 -3.72 -1.89
C LEU A 187 12.21 -4.90 -2.65
N GLY A 188 12.46 -6.13 -2.18
CA GLY A 188 11.91 -7.33 -2.81
C GLY A 188 12.72 -7.76 -4.03
N PHE A 189 12.04 -8.27 -5.04
CA PHE A 189 12.64 -8.82 -6.24
C PHE A 189 12.23 -8.07 -7.51
N THR A 190 13.13 -8.04 -8.47
CA THR A 190 12.86 -7.54 -9.82
C THR A 190 13.62 -8.41 -10.81
N LYS A 191 12.90 -9.02 -11.76
CA LYS A 191 13.50 -9.85 -12.82
C LYS A 191 14.48 -10.91 -12.27
N GLY A 192 14.09 -11.60 -11.20
CA GLY A 192 14.89 -12.67 -10.57
C GLY A 192 16.11 -12.20 -9.78
N LYS A 193 16.25 -10.90 -9.51
CA LYS A 193 17.32 -10.35 -8.66
C LYS A 193 16.72 -9.69 -7.44
N LYS A 194 17.38 -9.82 -6.30
CA LYS A 194 17.02 -9.11 -5.08
C LYS A 194 17.40 -7.64 -5.24
N LYS A 195 16.44 -6.74 -5.01
CA LYS A 195 16.57 -5.29 -5.14
C LYS A 195 16.78 -4.69 -3.76
N TYR A 196 17.78 -3.85 -3.61
CA TYR A 196 18.09 -3.17 -2.37
C TYR A 196 18.21 -1.67 -2.61
N ALA A 197 18.00 -0.90 -1.55
CA ALA A 197 18.33 0.51 -1.51
C ALA A 197 19.13 0.85 -0.25
N ILE A 198 20.08 1.76 -0.40
CA ILE A 198 20.78 2.40 0.72
C ILE A 198 20.48 3.89 0.66
N PHE A 199 19.99 4.44 1.78
CA PHE A 199 19.93 5.88 1.97
C PHE A 199 21.08 6.32 2.87
N GLU A 200 21.89 7.24 2.36
CA GLU A 200 23.02 7.82 3.06
C GLU A 200 23.23 9.28 2.62
N ASN A 201 23.46 10.19 3.58
CA ASN A 201 23.85 11.57 3.30
C ASN A 201 22.95 12.29 2.28
N GLY A 202 21.65 12.01 2.30
CA GLY A 202 20.66 12.61 1.40
C GLY A 202 20.70 12.08 -0.03
N LYS A 203 21.28 10.89 -0.25
CA LYS A 203 21.32 10.18 -1.52
C LYS A 203 20.74 8.78 -1.34
N ILE A 204 20.17 8.24 -2.42
CA ILE A 204 19.66 6.87 -2.48
C ILE A 204 20.44 6.13 -3.55
N GLU A 205 21.07 5.03 -3.17
CA GLU A 205 21.71 4.09 -4.09
C GLU A 205 20.85 2.83 -4.23
N ILE A 206 20.54 2.44 -5.46
CA ILE A 206 19.78 1.23 -5.77
C ILE A 206 20.73 0.20 -6.40
N PHE A 207 20.72 -1.03 -5.88
CA PHE A 207 21.52 -2.12 -6.44
C PHE A 207 20.78 -3.45 -6.45
N PHE A 208 21.27 -4.37 -7.29
CA PHE A 208 20.64 -5.67 -7.52
C PHE A 208 21.63 -6.80 -7.24
N LYS A 209 21.22 -7.77 -6.44
CA LYS A 209 22.01 -8.96 -6.12
C LYS A 209 21.40 -10.20 -6.76
N LYS A 210 22.24 -10.98 -7.46
CA LYS A 210 21.85 -12.33 -7.90
C LYS A 210 21.78 -13.25 -6.69
N ILE A 211 20.72 -14.03 -6.58
CA ILE A 211 20.57 -15.06 -5.54
C ILE A 211 20.99 -16.41 -6.13
N LYS A 212 21.85 -17.14 -5.41
CA LYS A 212 22.28 -18.50 -5.78
C LYS A 212 21.24 -19.51 -5.33
N ASN A 213 21.05 -20.60 -6.09
CA ASN A 213 20.16 -21.72 -5.75
C ASN A 213 18.72 -21.32 -5.41
N ALA A 214 18.19 -20.37 -6.18
CA ALA A 214 16.88 -19.84 -5.93
C ALA A 214 15.77 -20.81 -6.33
N HIS A 215 14.89 -21.07 -5.39
CA HIS A 215 13.61 -21.74 -5.54
C HIS A 215 12.58 -20.85 -4.83
N LEU A 216 11.32 -20.93 -5.24
CA LEU A 216 10.26 -20.32 -4.46
C LEU A 216 10.18 -21.04 -3.11
N ASN A 217 9.84 -20.31 -2.05
CA ASN A 217 9.50 -20.99 -0.81
C ASN A 217 8.20 -21.80 -1.01
N LYS A 218 7.93 -22.71 -0.08
CA LYS A 218 6.78 -23.62 -0.17
C LYS A 218 5.46 -22.85 -0.22
N ASP A 219 5.31 -21.80 0.57
CA ASP A 219 4.05 -21.08 0.72
C ASP A 219 3.71 -20.28 -0.54
N ASP A 220 4.70 -19.58 -1.11
CA ASP A 220 4.56 -18.89 -2.40
C ASP A 220 4.24 -19.89 -3.52
N CYS A 221 4.85 -21.07 -3.49
CA CYS A 221 4.58 -22.10 -4.50
C CYS A 221 3.17 -22.69 -4.36
N VAL A 222 2.68 -22.93 -3.14
CA VAL A 222 1.30 -23.37 -2.87
C VAL A 222 0.33 -22.30 -3.34
N TYR A 223 0.56 -21.03 -2.98
CA TYR A 223 -0.27 -19.92 -3.43
C TYR A 223 -0.35 -19.86 -4.96
N LEU A 224 0.81 -19.93 -5.64
CA LEU A 224 0.86 -19.92 -7.10
C LEU A 224 0.12 -21.13 -7.69
N TYR A 225 0.27 -22.32 -7.11
CA TYR A 225 -0.42 -23.53 -7.57
C TYR A 225 -1.94 -23.37 -7.49
N GLU A 226 -2.47 -23.01 -6.33
CA GLU A 226 -3.91 -22.87 -6.11
C GLU A 226 -4.50 -21.77 -7.01
N THR A 227 -3.80 -20.64 -7.13
CA THR A 227 -4.27 -19.52 -7.95
C THR A 227 -4.23 -19.87 -9.44
N THR A 228 -3.23 -20.61 -9.91
CA THR A 228 -3.10 -20.94 -11.34
C THR A 228 -3.95 -22.15 -11.76
N LYS A 229 -4.20 -23.11 -10.86
CA LYS A 229 -4.97 -24.31 -11.16
C LYS A 229 -6.36 -23.99 -11.70
N GLN A 230 -7.08 -23.13 -10.98
CA GLN A 230 -8.44 -22.75 -11.37
C GLN A 230 -8.43 -21.93 -12.67
N GLU A 231 -7.62 -20.87 -12.72
CA GLU A 231 -7.56 -19.96 -13.88
C GLU A 231 -7.16 -20.69 -15.17
N CYS A 232 -6.21 -21.61 -15.09
CA CYS A 232 -5.74 -22.36 -16.26
C CYS A 232 -6.69 -23.48 -16.71
N THR A 233 -7.73 -23.81 -15.95
CA THR A 233 -8.72 -24.84 -16.31
C THR A 233 -10.08 -24.25 -16.67
N ASP A 234 -10.47 -23.13 -16.06
CA ASP A 234 -11.78 -22.48 -16.20
C ASP A 234 -11.97 -21.72 -17.53
N GLU A 235 -10.93 -21.54 -18.34
CA GLU A 235 -11.03 -20.77 -19.58
C GLU A 235 -12.00 -21.39 -20.60
N ARG A 236 -12.92 -20.54 -21.13
CA ARG A 236 -13.90 -20.91 -22.16
C ARG A 236 -13.30 -21.02 -23.56
N VAL A 237 -12.13 -20.42 -23.81
CA VAL A 237 -11.43 -20.41 -25.11
C VAL A 237 -9.94 -20.60 -24.92
N CYS A 238 -9.44 -21.80 -25.24
CA CYS A 238 -8.02 -22.13 -25.18
C CYS A 238 -7.30 -21.69 -26.46
N ASN A 239 -6.83 -20.44 -26.51
CA ASN A 239 -6.00 -19.97 -27.61
C ASN A 239 -4.51 -20.16 -27.30
N ASP A 240 -3.66 -20.18 -28.33
CA ASP A 240 -2.21 -20.34 -28.16
C ASP A 240 -1.53 -19.07 -27.58
N TYR A 241 -2.32 -18.06 -27.18
CA TYR A 241 -1.89 -16.78 -26.64
C TYR A 241 -2.31 -16.58 -25.17
N ILE A 242 -2.46 -17.66 -24.39
CA ILE A 242 -2.68 -17.56 -22.94
C ILE A 242 -1.45 -16.91 -22.30
N LYS A 243 -1.56 -15.63 -21.95
CA LYS A 243 -0.57 -14.89 -21.17
C LYS A 243 -1.02 -14.87 -19.72
N ILE A 244 -0.45 -15.79 -18.95
CA ILE A 244 -0.61 -15.80 -17.48
C ILE A 244 -0.01 -14.50 -16.94
N GLY A 245 -0.88 -13.64 -16.40
CA GLY A 245 -0.56 -12.27 -16.00
C GLY A 245 -1.42 -11.19 -16.67
N GLU A 246 -1.99 -11.47 -17.84
CA GLU A 246 -3.09 -10.66 -18.43
C GLU A 246 -4.47 -11.21 -18.01
N TYR A 247 -4.51 -12.48 -17.58
CA TYR A 247 -5.74 -13.27 -17.36
C TYR A 247 -6.17 -13.49 -15.91
N TYR A 248 -5.54 -12.87 -14.90
CA TYR A 248 -6.07 -12.89 -13.52
C TYR A 248 -7.32 -11.98 -13.44
N GLY A 249 -8.39 -12.42 -14.09
CA GLY A 249 -9.65 -11.72 -14.23
C GLY A 249 -10.61 -11.94 -13.07
N SER A 250 -10.29 -12.79 -12.09
CA SER A 250 -11.19 -13.06 -10.96
C SER A 250 -10.93 -12.16 -9.74
N SER A 251 -9.68 -11.72 -9.49
CA SER A 251 -9.40 -10.72 -8.45
C SER A 251 -8.07 -9.97 -8.66
N THR A 252 -8.08 -8.68 -8.32
CA THR A 252 -6.87 -7.84 -8.31
C THR A 252 -5.78 -8.41 -7.40
N ALA A 253 -6.19 -9.07 -6.30
CA ALA A 253 -5.29 -9.73 -5.36
C ALA A 253 -4.51 -10.91 -5.99
N GLY A 254 -5.18 -11.80 -6.75
CA GLY A 254 -4.50 -12.90 -7.46
C GLY A 254 -3.48 -12.38 -8.47
N ASN A 255 -3.86 -11.31 -9.17
CA ASN A 255 -3.03 -10.59 -10.11
C ASN A 255 -1.76 -10.02 -9.46
N PHE A 256 -1.85 -9.57 -8.21
CA PHE A 256 -0.72 -9.01 -7.45
C PHE A 256 0.20 -10.10 -6.91
N GLY A 257 -0.37 -11.13 -6.29
CA GLY A 257 0.42 -12.25 -5.79
C GLY A 257 1.22 -12.92 -6.90
N TYR A 258 0.64 -13.10 -8.09
CA TYR A 258 1.39 -13.57 -9.24
C TYR A 258 2.54 -12.66 -9.65
N GLN A 259 2.31 -11.35 -9.74
CA GLN A 259 3.37 -10.44 -10.15
C GLN A 259 4.53 -10.42 -9.15
N ALA A 260 4.23 -10.48 -7.86
CA ALA A 260 5.24 -10.59 -6.83
C ALA A 260 6.09 -11.85 -7.03
N ILE A 261 5.45 -13.00 -7.18
CA ILE A 261 6.13 -14.29 -7.40
C ILE A 261 6.87 -14.32 -8.74
N SER A 262 6.34 -13.66 -9.78
CA SER A 262 6.95 -13.65 -11.11
C SER A 262 8.32 -12.98 -11.16
N ASN A 263 8.58 -12.09 -10.20
CA ASN A 263 9.86 -11.43 -10.02
C ASN A 263 10.85 -12.26 -9.18
N MET A 264 10.36 -13.25 -8.43
CA MET A 264 11.18 -14.06 -7.55
C MET A 264 12.04 -15.06 -8.34
N PRO A 265 13.26 -15.34 -7.85
CA PRO A 265 14.14 -16.28 -8.51
C PRO A 265 13.66 -17.72 -8.22
N GLY A 266 13.82 -18.61 -9.22
CA GLY A 266 13.31 -19.98 -9.15
C GLY A 266 11.94 -20.17 -9.80
N PHE A 267 11.18 -19.08 -10.01
CA PHE A 267 9.95 -19.12 -10.81
C PHE A 267 10.24 -19.36 -12.30
N ASN A 268 9.61 -20.38 -12.88
CA ASN A 268 9.73 -20.71 -14.30
C ASN A 268 8.46 -20.35 -15.08
N LYS A 269 8.37 -19.09 -15.50
CA LYS A 269 7.26 -18.57 -16.30
C LYS A 269 6.98 -19.41 -17.55
N LYS A 270 8.03 -19.81 -18.28
CA LYS A 270 7.89 -20.56 -19.54
C LYS A 270 7.23 -21.92 -19.31
N THR A 271 7.57 -22.61 -18.22
CA THR A 271 6.92 -23.87 -17.86
C THR A 271 5.47 -23.63 -17.46
N LEU A 272 5.20 -22.61 -16.64
CA LEU A 272 3.84 -22.29 -16.23
C LEU A 272 2.95 -21.96 -17.44
N ASP A 273 3.42 -21.11 -18.36
CA ASP A 273 2.70 -20.75 -19.60
C ASP A 273 2.31 -22.02 -20.41
N LYS A 274 3.25 -22.95 -20.59
CA LYS A 274 3.00 -24.22 -21.31
C LYS A 274 2.01 -25.12 -20.58
N LEU A 275 2.12 -25.19 -19.26
CA LEU A 275 1.28 -26.03 -18.42
C LEU A 275 -0.16 -25.53 -18.49
N CYS A 276 -0.39 -24.22 -18.42
CA CYS A 276 -1.73 -23.66 -18.52
C CYS A 276 -2.35 -23.84 -19.90
N LEU A 277 -1.58 -23.70 -20.98
CA LEU A 277 -2.08 -24.02 -22.32
C LEU A 277 -2.52 -25.49 -22.42
N SER A 278 -1.74 -26.40 -21.84
CA SER A 278 -2.09 -27.83 -21.79
C SER A 278 -3.35 -28.04 -20.96
N SER A 279 -3.41 -27.48 -19.75
CA SER A 279 -4.54 -27.64 -18.82
C SER A 279 -5.83 -27.03 -19.32
N CYS A 280 -5.77 -25.94 -20.07
CA CYS A 280 -6.95 -25.38 -20.72
C CYS A 280 -7.53 -26.40 -21.71
N LYS A 281 -6.68 -27.01 -22.55
CA LYS A 281 -7.08 -27.98 -23.58
C LYS A 281 -7.60 -29.29 -23.00
N THR A 282 -6.99 -29.77 -21.91
CA THR A 282 -7.33 -31.07 -21.31
C THR A 282 -8.34 -30.98 -20.17
N LYS A 283 -8.61 -29.77 -19.65
CA LYS A 283 -9.37 -29.54 -18.41
C LYS A 283 -8.80 -30.27 -17.19
N ASN A 284 -7.51 -30.61 -17.24
CA ASN A 284 -6.80 -31.25 -16.15
C ASN A 284 -5.55 -30.46 -15.79
N PHE A 285 -5.36 -30.20 -14.49
CA PHE A 285 -4.17 -29.55 -13.97
C PHE A 285 -3.27 -30.58 -13.31
N ILE A 286 -1.96 -30.42 -13.44
CA ILE A 286 -1.02 -31.39 -12.88
C ILE A 286 -1.06 -31.39 -11.34
N ASP A 287 -0.58 -32.47 -10.73
CA ASP A 287 -0.43 -32.55 -9.28
C ASP A 287 0.58 -31.54 -8.75
N TYR A 288 0.32 -31.06 -7.53
CA TYR A 288 1.17 -30.09 -6.85
C TYR A 288 2.64 -30.51 -6.79
N GLN A 289 2.95 -31.79 -6.56
CA GLN A 289 4.34 -32.26 -6.48
C GLN A 289 5.11 -32.05 -7.80
N ILE A 290 4.45 -32.27 -8.94
CA ILE A 290 5.05 -32.06 -10.26
C ILE A 290 5.16 -30.56 -10.54
N PHE A 291 4.14 -29.79 -10.18
CA PHE A 291 4.15 -28.34 -10.30
C PHE A 291 5.29 -27.70 -9.50
N ALA A 292 5.40 -28.04 -8.22
CA ALA A 292 6.41 -27.48 -7.32
C ALA A 292 7.83 -27.74 -7.82
N LYS A 293 8.08 -28.92 -8.38
CA LYS A 293 9.38 -29.26 -8.97
C LYS A 293 9.68 -28.51 -10.28
N THR A 294 8.67 -28.31 -11.13
CA THR A 294 8.88 -27.83 -12.51
C THR A 294 8.70 -26.32 -12.69
N VAL A 295 7.78 -25.71 -11.93
CA VAL A 295 7.47 -24.27 -11.95
C VAL A 295 8.20 -23.53 -10.83
N CYS A 296 8.24 -24.07 -9.62
CA CYS A 296 8.79 -23.40 -8.44
C CYS A 296 10.23 -23.80 -8.09
N GLN A 297 10.72 -24.91 -8.69
CA GLN A 297 12.01 -25.54 -8.39
C GLN A 297 12.18 -25.96 -6.91
N VAL A 298 11.07 -26.21 -6.21
CA VAL A 298 11.07 -26.78 -4.86
C VAL A 298 11.52 -28.24 -4.95
N ARG A 299 12.42 -28.65 -4.06
CA ARG A 299 12.94 -30.02 -3.97
C ARG A 299 12.24 -30.83 -2.91
#